data_AF-A0A0E2LS91-F1
#
_entry.id   AF-A0A0E2LS91-F1
#
_cell.length_a   1.000
_cell.length_b   1.000
_cell.length_c   1.000
_cell.angle_alpha   90.00
_cell.angle_beta   90.00
_cell.angle_gamma   90.00
#
_symmetry.space_group_name_H-M   'P 1'
#
loop_
_entity.id
_entity.type
_entity.pdbx_description
1 polymer ?
#
loop_
_entity_poly.entity_id
_entity_poly.type
_entity_poly.pdbx_seq_one_letter_code
_entity_poly.pdbx_strand_id
1 'polypeptide(L)'
;MNDLTWDVIQEKSNEILSDGLFLLKSSCYMDFSKVTEQESGNYLISLNEKPSYIGETESLCKRIKQQANPKTSIFYKTYRNRFEKEDFAKIDDFKVQYILTKIGRKEIEESGIVNFENLLNKFQINKRMRCEIKDYNGLWCQVQNDVDVFLRQAEKRLYEIPFHKWGSIDIVSSPGVYLVENESGEIIYVGEGSDLKERISTHSKTTYFSALRRHIGTEILNYELKEKKGKKKYFNDLEDSEVTKFLKACKVLIFPVKLGRYELEKYLIKNIHPLLNRKDNNGK
;
A
#
# COMPACT_ATOMS: atom_id res chain seq x y z
N MET A 1 18.25 25.89 -2.42
CA MET A 1 17.41 24.74 -2.03
C MET A 1 17.00 24.08 -3.33
N ASN A 2 17.22 22.78 -3.48
CA ASN A 2 16.76 22.08 -4.68
C ASN A 2 15.25 22.00 -4.62
N ASP A 3 14.56 22.61 -5.59
CA ASP A 3 13.10 22.53 -5.70
C ASP A 3 12.73 21.07 -6.00
N LEU A 4 12.30 20.34 -4.97
CA LEU A 4 11.74 19.01 -5.14
C LEU A 4 10.46 19.11 -5.97
N THR A 5 10.32 18.23 -6.96
CA THR A 5 9.10 18.04 -7.74
C THR A 5 8.66 16.59 -7.65
N TRP A 6 7.44 16.27 -8.09
CA TRP A 6 6.95 14.89 -8.20
C TRP A 6 7.98 13.99 -8.88
N ASP A 7 8.55 14.44 -9.99
CA ASP A 7 9.48 13.65 -10.79
C ASP A 7 10.78 13.40 -10.05
N VAL A 8 11.32 14.45 -9.43
CA VAL A 8 12.53 14.35 -8.62
C VAL A 8 12.34 13.39 -7.46
N ILE A 9 11.18 13.41 -6.77
CA ILE A 9 10.94 12.47 -5.66
C ILE A 9 10.71 11.03 -6.15
N GLN A 10 10.20 10.83 -7.36
CA GLN A 10 10.11 9.49 -7.96
C GLN A 10 11.50 8.97 -8.35
N GLU A 11 12.37 9.82 -8.90
CA GLU A 11 13.76 9.47 -9.24
C GLU A 11 14.59 9.16 -7.99
N LYS A 12 14.46 9.98 -6.95
CA LYS A 12 15.16 9.85 -5.67
C LYS A 12 14.47 8.95 -4.66
N SER A 13 13.50 8.13 -5.09
CA SER A 13 12.68 7.35 -4.17
C SER A 13 13.50 6.49 -3.20
N ASN A 14 14.62 5.93 -3.65
CA ASN A 14 15.47 5.08 -2.80
C ASN A 14 16.23 5.89 -1.73
N GLU A 15 16.71 7.09 -2.06
CA GLU A 15 17.37 8.00 -1.11
C GLU A 15 16.37 8.46 -0.05
N ILE A 16 15.19 8.90 -0.50
CA ILE A 16 14.09 9.34 0.38
C ILE A 16 13.68 8.22 1.34
N LEU A 17 13.49 7.00 0.84
CA LEU A 17 13.10 5.86 1.67
C LEU A 17 14.22 5.42 2.61
N SER A 18 15.48 5.49 2.18
CA SER A 18 16.64 5.20 3.03
C SER A 18 16.73 6.18 4.19
N ASP A 19 16.52 7.48 3.92
CA ASP A 19 16.45 8.52 4.95
C ASP A 19 15.27 8.31 5.92
N GLY A 20 14.10 7.93 5.40
CA GLY A 20 12.94 7.59 6.23
C GLY A 20 13.17 6.37 7.11
N LEU A 21 13.86 5.34 6.62
CA LEU A 21 14.27 4.19 7.43
C LEU A 21 15.32 4.55 8.48
N PHE A 22 16.26 5.44 8.15
CA PHE A 22 17.24 5.96 9.10
C PHE A 22 16.53 6.70 10.23
N LEU A 23 15.60 7.60 9.90
CA LEU A 23 14.79 8.33 10.88
C LEU A 23 13.98 7.39 11.76
N LEU A 24 13.32 6.38 11.16
CA LEU A 24 12.57 5.37 11.91
C LEU A 24 13.46 4.60 12.88
N LYS A 25 14.62 4.11 12.41
CA LYS A 25 15.58 3.34 13.21
C LYS A 25 16.24 4.19 14.31
N SER A 26 16.38 5.49 14.11
CA SER A 26 16.98 6.42 15.07
C SER A 26 15.96 7.02 16.06
N SER A 27 14.66 6.79 15.84
CA SER A 27 13.61 7.28 16.76
C SER A 27 13.67 6.59 18.13
N CYS A 28 13.09 7.21 19.15
CA CYS A 28 13.16 6.71 20.53
C CYS A 28 12.45 5.35 20.68
N TYR A 29 13.07 4.42 21.40
CA TYR A 29 12.43 3.18 21.81
C TYR A 29 11.39 3.43 22.89
N MET A 30 10.13 3.09 22.61
CA MET A 30 9.00 3.31 23.50
C MET A 30 8.30 2.00 23.85
N ASP A 31 7.64 1.99 25.01
CA ASP A 31 6.65 0.97 25.34
C ASP A 31 5.41 1.16 24.45
N PHE A 32 4.75 0.05 24.08
CA PHE A 32 3.52 0.09 23.28
C PHE A 32 2.46 1.03 23.85
N SER A 33 2.33 1.10 25.18
CA SER A 33 1.34 1.90 25.89
C SER A 33 1.58 3.42 25.78
N LYS A 34 2.80 3.84 25.44
CA LYS A 34 3.18 5.25 25.34
C LYS A 34 2.89 5.87 23.97
N VAL A 35 2.55 5.06 22.98
CA VAL A 35 2.20 5.56 21.64
C VAL A 35 0.75 6.04 21.65
N THR A 36 0.57 7.34 21.42
CA THR A 36 -0.75 8.01 21.51
C THR A 36 -1.22 8.65 20.21
N GLU A 37 -0.31 8.73 19.23
CA GLU A 37 -0.46 9.37 17.94
C GLU A 37 -1.59 8.72 17.15
N GLN A 38 -2.57 9.52 16.72
CA GLN A 38 -3.73 9.03 15.98
C GLN A 38 -3.49 9.01 14.47
N GLU A 39 -2.43 9.67 14.04
CA GLU A 39 -2.04 9.89 12.66
C GLU A 39 -1.47 8.63 12.00
N SER A 40 -1.42 8.69 10.67
CA SER A 40 -0.82 7.64 9.87
C SER A 40 0.69 7.65 9.98
N GLY A 41 1.29 6.46 9.95
CA GLY A 41 2.72 6.34 10.10
C GLY A 41 3.26 4.94 9.85
N ASN A 42 4.56 4.84 10.00
CA ASN A 42 5.30 3.60 9.98
C ASN A 42 5.86 3.32 11.38
N TYR A 43 5.92 2.06 11.76
CA TYR A 43 6.44 1.64 13.05
C TYR A 43 7.39 0.46 12.90
N LEU A 44 8.36 0.40 13.80
CA LEU A 44 9.35 -0.65 13.91
C LEU A 44 9.26 -1.24 15.32
N ILE A 45 9.10 -2.55 15.39
CA ILE A 45 9.09 -3.31 16.63
C ILE A 45 10.44 -4.01 16.74
N SER A 46 11.10 -3.82 17.89
CA SER A 46 12.46 -4.29 18.14
C SER A 46 12.53 -5.03 19.47
N LEU A 47 13.39 -6.05 19.52
CA LEU A 47 13.75 -6.77 20.76
C LEU A 47 15.23 -6.57 21.00
N ASN A 48 15.61 -6.07 22.19
CA ASN A 48 17.00 -5.72 22.51
C ASN A 48 17.63 -4.85 21.42
N GLU A 49 16.91 -3.80 21.02
CA GLU A 49 17.29 -2.83 19.97
C GLU A 49 17.43 -3.41 18.55
N LYS A 50 17.19 -4.72 18.37
CA LYS A 50 17.23 -5.37 17.06
C LYS A 50 15.87 -5.34 16.37
N PRO A 51 15.77 -4.78 15.15
CA PRO A 51 14.58 -4.83 14.31
C PRO A 51 14.00 -6.24 14.22
N SER A 52 12.70 -6.39 14.50
CA SER A 52 12.00 -7.67 14.46
C SER A 52 10.76 -7.63 13.57
N TYR A 53 10.11 -6.48 13.44
CA TYR A 53 8.95 -6.32 12.56
C TYR A 53 8.76 -4.85 12.18
N ILE A 54 8.49 -4.57 10.91
CA ILE A 54 8.08 -3.23 10.44
C ILE A 54 6.63 -3.27 9.99
N GLY A 55 5.88 -2.20 10.20
CA GLY A 55 4.53 -2.08 9.68
C GLY A 55 4.15 -0.65 9.30
N GLU A 56 3.03 -0.55 8.62
CA GLU A 56 2.35 0.70 8.31
C GLU A 56 0.95 0.75 8.92
N THR A 57 0.41 1.96 9.05
CA THR A 57 -0.99 2.16 9.47
C THR A 57 -1.51 3.56 9.17
N GLU A 58 -2.84 3.67 9.06
CA GLU A 58 -3.57 4.94 9.09
C GLU A 58 -3.67 5.56 10.50
N SER A 59 -3.46 4.77 11.56
CA SER A 59 -3.51 5.25 12.94
C SER A 59 -2.55 4.46 13.84
N LEU A 60 -1.44 5.10 14.21
CA LEU A 60 -0.37 4.52 15.03
C LEU A 60 -0.90 3.95 16.34
N CYS A 61 -1.61 4.74 17.13
CA CYS A 61 -2.17 4.34 18.42
C CYS A 61 -3.07 3.10 18.31
N LYS A 62 -4.00 3.08 17.34
CA LYS A 62 -4.92 1.94 17.16
C LYS A 62 -4.15 0.68 16.78
N ARG A 63 -3.23 0.78 15.81
CA ARG A 63 -2.48 -0.38 15.32
C ARG A 63 -1.48 -0.89 16.34
N ILE A 64 -0.79 -0.02 17.04
CA ILE A 64 0.21 -0.41 18.04
C ILE A 64 -0.45 -1.05 19.26
N LYS A 65 -1.62 -0.54 19.71
CA LYS A 65 -2.45 -1.23 20.72
C LYS A 65 -2.87 -2.64 20.27
N GLN A 66 -3.21 -2.82 18.99
CA GLN A 66 -3.50 -4.15 18.44
C GLN A 66 -2.25 -5.04 18.48
N GLN A 67 -1.08 -4.52 18.07
CA GLN A 67 0.17 -5.28 18.09
C GLN A 67 0.67 -5.61 19.50
N ALA A 68 0.28 -4.82 20.51
CA ALA A 68 0.57 -5.07 21.93
C ALA A 68 -0.23 -6.23 22.53
N ASN A 69 -1.28 -6.71 21.84
CA ASN A 69 -2.11 -7.80 22.33
C ASN A 69 -1.66 -9.15 21.74
N PRO A 70 -1.14 -10.10 22.54
CA PRO A 70 -0.68 -11.40 22.05
C PRO A 70 -1.73 -12.20 21.24
N LYS A 71 -3.02 -11.99 21.51
CA LYS A 71 -4.12 -12.69 20.82
C LYS A 71 -4.37 -12.15 19.42
N THR A 72 -4.00 -10.91 19.12
CA THR A 72 -4.25 -10.28 17.81
C THR A 72 -2.97 -9.94 17.05
N SER A 73 -1.84 -9.79 17.76
CA SER A 73 -0.52 -9.49 17.21
C SER A 73 -0.02 -10.56 16.25
N ILE A 74 0.09 -10.20 14.97
CA ILE A 74 0.58 -11.11 13.93
C ILE A 74 2.10 -11.32 14.07
N PHE A 75 2.84 -10.26 14.42
CA PHE A 75 4.29 -10.37 14.60
C PHE A 75 4.60 -11.30 15.77
N TYR A 76 3.91 -11.15 16.91
CA TYR A 76 4.22 -11.93 18.11
C TYR A 76 3.80 -13.40 17.94
N LYS A 77 2.68 -13.67 17.26
CA LYS A 77 2.33 -15.04 16.86
C LYS A 77 3.40 -15.65 15.96
N THR A 78 3.95 -14.87 15.03
CA THR A 78 5.03 -15.34 14.14
C THR A 78 6.33 -15.59 14.90
N TYR A 79 6.68 -14.71 15.83
CA TYR A 79 7.82 -14.86 16.74
C TYR A 79 7.72 -16.19 17.52
N ARG A 80 6.60 -16.41 18.23
CA ARG A 80 6.39 -17.65 19.02
C ARG A 80 6.36 -18.93 18.19
N ASN A 81 6.03 -18.84 16.91
CA ASN A 81 6.05 -20.00 16.02
C ASN A 81 7.45 -20.30 15.45
N ARG A 82 8.37 -19.32 15.46
CA ARG A 82 9.71 -19.43 14.85
C ARG A 82 10.79 -19.90 15.83
N PHE A 83 10.64 -19.60 17.12
CA PHE A 83 11.62 -19.93 18.16
C PHE A 83 11.08 -21.05 19.06
N GLU A 84 11.95 -21.85 19.69
CA GLU A 84 11.57 -22.95 20.58
C GLU A 84 11.21 -22.47 22.00
N LYS A 85 10.40 -23.25 22.72
CA LYS A 85 9.48 -22.80 23.79
C LYS A 85 10.09 -22.33 25.11
N GLU A 86 11.35 -22.59 25.40
CA GLU A 86 11.82 -22.46 26.80
C GLU A 86 12.27 -21.05 27.21
N ASP A 87 12.41 -20.08 26.30
CA ASP A 87 12.73 -18.68 26.65
C ASP A 87 12.16 -17.63 25.67
N PHE A 88 10.83 -17.59 25.50
CA PHE A 88 10.23 -16.48 24.73
C PHE A 88 10.31 -15.17 25.48
N ALA A 89 10.83 -14.14 24.79
CA ALA A 89 10.57 -12.76 25.18
C ALA A 89 9.05 -12.55 25.26
N LYS A 90 8.59 -11.95 26.36
CA LYS A 90 7.22 -11.48 26.52
C LYS A 90 6.97 -10.36 25.52
N ILE A 91 5.71 -10.14 25.17
CA ILE A 91 5.35 -9.06 24.25
C ILE A 91 5.80 -7.68 24.74
N ASP A 92 5.80 -7.47 26.06
CA ASP A 92 6.20 -6.22 26.72
C ASP A 92 7.73 -6.00 26.72
N ASP A 93 8.51 -7.04 26.41
CA ASP A 93 9.96 -6.94 26.24
C ASP A 93 10.32 -6.26 24.90
N PHE A 94 9.38 -6.25 23.95
CA PHE A 94 9.56 -5.54 22.68
C PHE A 94 9.29 -4.05 22.87
N LYS A 95 10.06 -3.24 22.14
CA LYS A 95 9.89 -1.79 22.07
C LYS A 95 9.44 -1.37 20.68
N VAL A 96 8.81 -0.20 20.62
CA VAL A 96 8.29 0.41 19.40
C VAL A 96 9.02 1.70 19.12
N GLN A 97 9.37 1.87 17.86
CA GLN A 97 9.88 3.08 17.24
C GLN A 97 8.86 3.47 16.16
N TYR A 98 8.62 4.76 15.91
CA TYR A 98 7.68 5.17 14.88
C TYR A 98 8.06 6.51 14.25
N ILE A 99 7.53 6.74 13.05
CA ILE A 99 7.53 8.02 12.36
C ILE A 99 6.13 8.31 11.82
N LEU A 100 5.76 9.59 11.78
CA LEU A 100 4.57 10.04 11.06
C LEU A 100 4.85 10.03 9.55
N THR A 101 3.90 9.55 8.76
CA THR A 101 4.05 9.41 7.31
C THR A 101 2.80 9.88 6.60
N LYS A 102 2.93 10.98 5.87
CA LYS A 102 1.91 11.57 5.00
C LYS A 102 1.99 11.09 3.55
N ILE A 103 3.17 10.64 3.08
CA ILE A 103 3.37 10.01 1.77
C ILE A 103 4.45 8.93 1.83
N GLY A 104 4.28 7.83 1.10
CA GLY A 104 5.30 6.79 0.99
C GLY A 104 5.15 5.66 2.01
N ARG A 105 3.96 5.49 2.61
CA ARG A 105 3.80 4.64 3.80
C ARG A 105 3.99 3.16 3.50
N LYS A 106 3.42 2.66 2.38
CA LYS A 106 3.64 1.29 1.92
C LYS A 106 5.09 1.10 1.48
N GLU A 107 5.67 2.12 0.86
CA GLU A 107 7.04 2.06 0.35
C GLU A 107 8.09 2.00 1.46
N ILE A 108 7.89 2.70 2.59
CA ILE A 108 8.75 2.57 3.78
C ILE A 108 8.66 1.16 4.37
N GLU A 109 7.46 0.59 4.50
CA GLU A 109 7.30 -0.78 4.99
C GLU A 109 8.04 -1.76 4.08
N GLU A 110 7.81 -1.70 2.77
CA GLU A 110 8.48 -2.53 1.77
C GLU A 110 10.01 -2.38 1.80
N SER A 111 10.50 -1.15 1.92
CA SER A 111 11.93 -0.86 2.01
C SER A 111 12.53 -1.46 3.29
N GLY A 112 11.84 -1.31 4.42
CA GLY A 112 12.29 -1.87 5.69
C GLY A 112 12.31 -3.39 5.69
N ILE A 113 11.32 -4.04 5.06
CA ILE A 113 11.26 -5.50 4.90
C ILE A 113 12.50 -6.05 4.20
N VAL A 114 13.03 -5.32 3.23
CA VAL A 114 14.18 -5.75 2.42
C VAL A 114 15.53 -5.40 3.07
N ASN A 115 15.59 -4.27 3.80
CA ASN A 115 16.83 -3.69 4.30
C ASN A 115 17.13 -3.95 5.78
N PHE A 116 16.12 -4.21 6.61
CA PHE A 116 16.36 -4.69 7.98
C PHE A 116 16.57 -6.19 8.00
N GLU A 117 17.55 -6.62 8.78
CA GLU A 117 17.82 -8.05 8.98
C GLU A 117 16.79 -8.68 9.93
N ASN A 118 16.58 -9.99 9.79
CA ASN A 118 15.83 -10.83 10.73
C ASN A 118 14.37 -10.45 10.99
N LEU A 119 13.73 -9.71 10.08
CA LEU A 119 12.32 -9.39 10.22
C LEU A 119 11.41 -10.63 10.16
N LEU A 120 10.32 -10.56 10.92
CA LEU A 120 9.23 -11.54 10.97
C LEU A 120 8.14 -11.26 9.93
N ASN A 121 8.26 -10.18 9.16
CA ASN A 121 7.38 -9.88 8.03
C ASN A 121 7.42 -11.04 7.02
N LYS A 122 6.25 -11.49 6.56
CA LYS A 122 6.11 -12.58 5.58
C LYS A 122 5.70 -12.12 4.18
N PHE A 123 5.35 -10.84 4.02
CA PHE A 123 4.81 -10.27 2.79
C PHE A 123 5.82 -9.30 2.16
N GLN A 124 5.68 -9.02 0.86
CA GLN A 124 6.50 -8.04 0.12
C GLN A 124 8.01 -8.34 0.01
N ILE A 125 8.43 -9.58 0.26
CA ILE A 125 9.82 -10.01 0.07
C ILE A 125 10.21 -9.81 -1.40
N ASN A 126 11.41 -9.24 -1.65
CA ASN A 126 11.98 -8.97 -2.98
C ASN A 126 11.22 -7.95 -3.86
N LYS A 127 10.29 -7.17 -3.31
CA LYS A 127 9.59 -6.12 -4.07
C LYS A 127 10.42 -4.85 -4.26
N ARG A 128 11.55 -4.72 -3.56
CA ARG A 128 12.52 -3.62 -3.69
C ARG A 128 13.94 -4.17 -3.74
N MET A 129 14.85 -3.38 -4.29
CA MET A 129 16.28 -3.65 -4.21
C MET A 129 16.80 -3.31 -2.81
N ARG A 130 17.79 -4.08 -2.34
CA ARG A 130 18.52 -3.74 -1.12
C ARG A 130 19.32 -2.46 -1.31
N CYS A 131 19.32 -1.62 -0.29
CA CYS A 131 20.17 -0.45 -0.18
C CYS A 131 20.67 -0.29 1.25
N GLU A 132 21.74 0.47 1.40
CA GLU A 132 22.23 0.87 2.71
C GLU A 132 21.31 1.95 3.31
N ILE A 133 20.94 1.78 4.58
CA ILE A 133 20.14 2.75 5.33
C ILE A 133 21.06 3.90 5.77
N LYS A 134 20.80 5.12 5.29
CA LYS A 134 21.64 6.31 5.51
C LYS A 134 20.80 7.54 5.79
N ASP A 135 21.40 8.47 6.53
CA ASP A 135 20.92 9.84 6.66
C ASP A 135 21.22 10.62 5.36
N TYR A 136 20.18 11.20 4.76
CA TYR A 136 20.27 12.11 3.61
C TYR A 136 19.91 13.54 4.01
N ASN A 137 20.25 13.93 5.24
CA ASN A 137 20.09 15.27 5.80
C ASN A 137 18.62 15.71 5.83
N GLY A 138 17.73 14.81 6.26
CA GLY A 138 16.30 15.10 6.43
C GLY A 138 15.52 15.23 5.12
N LEU A 139 15.99 14.62 4.03
CA LEU A 139 15.29 14.55 2.74
C LEU A 139 13.88 13.96 2.89
N TRP A 140 13.70 12.94 3.74
CA TRP A 140 12.41 12.39 4.10
C TRP A 140 11.48 13.47 4.66
N CYS A 141 11.95 14.23 5.65
CA CYS A 141 11.17 15.30 6.28
C CYS A 141 10.78 16.41 5.29
N GLN A 142 11.69 16.78 4.39
CA GLN A 142 11.38 17.73 3.31
C GLN A 142 10.23 17.22 2.45
N VAL A 143 10.27 15.94 2.03
CA VAL A 143 9.18 15.33 1.25
C VAL A 143 7.86 15.27 2.02
N GLN A 144 7.90 14.96 3.32
CA GLN A 144 6.69 14.91 4.16
C GLN A 144 6.05 16.30 4.39
N ASN A 145 6.79 17.40 4.22
CA ASN A 145 6.25 18.75 4.40
C ASN A 145 5.43 19.23 3.21
N ASP A 146 5.80 18.83 1.99
CA ASP A 146 5.22 19.34 0.74
C ASP A 146 4.31 18.32 0.01
N VAL A 147 3.75 17.35 0.73
CA VAL A 147 2.93 16.26 0.15
C VAL A 147 1.83 16.76 -0.76
N ASP A 148 1.08 17.79 -0.35
CA ASP A 148 -0.02 18.31 -1.17
C ASP A 148 0.45 18.93 -2.49
N VAL A 149 1.67 19.48 -2.53
CA VAL A 149 2.29 19.99 -3.76
C VAL A 149 2.60 18.83 -4.70
N PHE A 150 3.21 17.77 -4.18
CA PHE A 150 3.56 16.58 -4.95
C PHE A 150 2.34 15.85 -5.52
N LEU A 151 1.27 15.70 -4.74
CA LEU A 151 0.04 15.06 -5.19
C LEU A 151 -0.67 15.85 -6.30
N ARG A 152 -0.71 17.18 -6.21
CA ARG A 152 -1.23 18.04 -7.30
C ARG A 152 -0.39 17.94 -8.57
N GLN A 153 0.94 17.89 -8.44
CA GLN A 153 1.83 17.70 -9.58
C GLN A 153 1.61 16.33 -10.23
N ALA A 154 1.47 15.27 -9.42
CA ALA A 154 1.16 13.92 -9.90
C ALA A 154 -0.15 13.87 -10.70
N GLU A 155 -1.22 14.46 -10.16
CA GLU A 155 -2.53 14.55 -10.83
C GLU A 155 -2.44 15.30 -12.15
N LYS A 156 -1.72 16.43 -12.21
CA LYS A 156 -1.50 17.15 -13.46
C LYS A 156 -0.81 16.27 -14.52
N ARG A 157 0.25 15.56 -14.16
CA ARG A 157 0.95 14.64 -15.08
C ARG A 157 0.07 13.48 -15.52
N LEU A 158 -0.83 13.03 -14.65
CA LEU A 158 -1.75 11.94 -14.97
C LEU A 158 -2.67 12.31 -16.15
N TYR A 159 -3.14 13.56 -16.22
CA TYR A 159 -3.96 14.05 -17.34
C TYR A 159 -3.23 14.12 -18.68
N GLU A 160 -1.90 14.02 -18.69
CA GLU A 160 -1.08 14.02 -19.91
C GLU A 160 -0.92 12.60 -20.50
N ILE A 161 -1.34 11.56 -19.76
CA ILE A 161 -1.14 10.16 -20.15
C ILE A 161 -2.39 9.64 -20.86
N PRO A 162 -2.25 8.98 -22.03
CA PRO A 162 -3.39 8.42 -22.73
C PRO A 162 -3.95 7.18 -22.05
N PHE A 163 -5.27 7.00 -22.17
CA PHE A 163 -5.93 5.73 -21.87
C PHE A 163 -5.76 4.75 -23.04
N HIS A 164 -5.48 3.49 -22.71
CA HIS A 164 -5.34 2.40 -23.68
C HIS A 164 -6.44 1.37 -23.51
N LYS A 165 -6.90 0.75 -24.59
CA LYS A 165 -7.92 -0.30 -24.51
C LYS A 165 -7.47 -1.43 -23.57
N TRP A 166 -8.37 -1.89 -22.70
CA TRP A 166 -8.06 -2.96 -21.77
C TRP A 166 -7.58 -4.21 -22.51
N GLY A 167 -6.46 -4.78 -22.05
CA GLY A 167 -5.85 -5.97 -22.66
C GLY A 167 -5.03 -5.71 -23.92
N SER A 168 -4.89 -4.46 -24.38
CA SER A 168 -4.05 -4.10 -25.55
C SER A 168 -2.69 -3.51 -25.20
N ILE A 169 -2.47 -3.16 -23.93
CA ILE A 169 -1.23 -2.52 -23.46
C ILE A 169 -0.22 -3.57 -22.99
N ASP A 170 1.03 -3.42 -23.42
CA ASP A 170 2.15 -4.13 -22.81
C ASP A 170 2.58 -3.38 -21.55
N ILE A 171 2.28 -3.96 -20.39
CA ILE A 171 2.54 -3.33 -19.09
C ILE A 171 3.91 -3.78 -18.60
N VAL A 172 4.81 -2.82 -18.47
CA VAL A 172 6.09 -3.01 -17.79
C VAL A 172 5.83 -3.16 -16.28
N SER A 173 6.41 -4.21 -15.69
CA SER A 173 6.34 -4.44 -14.24
C SER A 173 6.92 -3.23 -13.50
N SER A 174 6.06 -2.58 -12.72
CA SER A 174 6.40 -1.39 -11.93
C SER A 174 5.34 -1.19 -10.85
N PRO A 175 5.71 -0.63 -9.68
CA PRO A 175 4.72 -0.15 -8.73
C PRO A 175 4.02 1.09 -9.30
N GLY A 176 2.77 1.32 -8.89
CA GLY A 176 2.08 2.56 -9.23
C GLY A 176 0.58 2.55 -9.03
N VAL A 177 -0.08 3.42 -9.79
CA VAL A 177 -1.53 3.63 -9.81
C VAL A 177 -2.04 3.37 -11.23
N TYR A 178 -3.27 2.89 -11.35
CA TYR A 178 -3.97 2.74 -12.62
C TYR A 178 -5.41 3.24 -12.51
N LEU A 179 -5.93 3.76 -13.61
CA LEU A 179 -7.31 4.23 -13.72
C LEU A 179 -8.03 3.41 -14.78
N VAL A 180 -9.33 3.17 -14.57
CA VAL A 180 -10.19 2.46 -15.51
C VAL A 180 -11.29 3.40 -15.98
N GLU A 181 -11.39 3.54 -17.29
CA GLU A 181 -12.38 4.35 -17.98
C GLU A 181 -13.39 3.44 -18.68
N ASN A 182 -14.68 3.72 -18.55
CA ASN A 182 -15.74 2.99 -19.26
C ASN A 182 -15.84 3.43 -20.74
N GLU A 183 -16.74 2.81 -21.52
CA GLU A 183 -16.93 3.19 -22.94
C GLU A 183 -17.43 4.63 -23.13
N SER A 184 -18.09 5.20 -22.11
CA SER A 184 -18.60 6.57 -22.10
C SER A 184 -17.53 7.63 -21.77
N GLY A 185 -16.30 7.22 -21.46
CA GLY A 185 -15.23 8.15 -21.11
C GLY A 185 -15.19 8.53 -19.62
N GLU A 186 -15.94 7.85 -18.77
CA GLU A 186 -15.98 8.12 -17.33
C GLU A 186 -14.97 7.24 -16.59
N ILE A 187 -14.20 7.85 -15.69
CA ILE A 187 -13.30 7.11 -14.80
C ILE A 187 -14.13 6.43 -13.71
N ILE A 188 -14.26 5.11 -13.83
CA ILE A 188 -15.08 4.28 -12.94
C ILE A 188 -14.29 3.67 -11.79
N TYR A 189 -12.95 3.57 -11.91
CA TYR A 189 -12.11 2.98 -10.87
C TYR A 189 -10.68 3.53 -10.87
N VAL A 190 -10.10 3.66 -9.69
CA VAL A 190 -8.69 3.97 -9.42
C VAL A 190 -8.15 2.84 -8.53
N GLY A 191 -6.98 2.30 -8.85
CA GLY A 191 -6.35 1.27 -8.05
C GLY A 191 -4.84 1.42 -7.96
N GLU A 192 -4.23 0.88 -6.90
CA GLU A 192 -2.77 0.78 -6.77
C GLU A 192 -2.24 -0.67 -6.81
N GLY A 193 -0.93 -0.79 -7.05
CA GLY A 193 -0.22 -2.04 -6.86
C GLY A 193 1.28 -1.84 -6.67
N SER A 194 1.91 -2.78 -5.95
CA SER A 194 3.38 -2.91 -5.93
C SER A 194 3.92 -3.50 -7.24
N ASP A 195 3.06 -4.07 -8.08
CA ASP A 195 3.31 -4.45 -9.47
C ASP A 195 2.02 -4.28 -10.29
N LEU A 196 1.99 -3.31 -11.19
CA LEU A 196 0.85 -3.01 -12.04
C LEU A 196 0.58 -4.10 -13.09
N LYS A 197 1.62 -4.77 -13.60
CA LYS A 197 1.46 -5.89 -14.54
C LYS A 197 0.74 -7.05 -13.87
N GLU A 198 1.19 -7.43 -12.67
CA GLU A 198 0.56 -8.48 -11.85
C GLU A 198 -0.88 -8.10 -11.49
N ARG A 199 -1.10 -6.84 -11.09
CA ARG A 199 -2.42 -6.33 -10.70
C ARG A 199 -3.41 -6.36 -11.85
N ILE A 200 -3.07 -5.82 -13.01
CA ILE A 200 -3.95 -5.83 -14.20
C ILE A 200 -4.19 -7.25 -14.71
N SER A 201 -3.16 -8.11 -14.66
CA SER A 201 -3.34 -9.55 -14.99
C SER A 201 -4.35 -10.21 -14.06
N THR A 202 -4.30 -9.91 -12.77
CA THR A 202 -5.27 -10.41 -11.77
C THR A 202 -6.69 -9.97 -12.11
N HIS A 203 -6.90 -8.68 -12.42
CA HIS A 203 -8.22 -8.16 -12.84
C HIS A 203 -8.71 -8.78 -14.15
N SER A 204 -7.81 -9.28 -15.00
CA SER A 204 -8.17 -9.95 -16.24
C SER A 204 -8.51 -11.44 -16.07
N LYS A 205 -8.14 -12.06 -14.94
CA LYS A 205 -8.21 -13.52 -14.77
C LYS A 205 -9.13 -14.01 -13.65
N THR A 206 -9.28 -13.27 -12.56
CA THR A 206 -9.93 -13.82 -11.35
C THR A 206 -10.71 -12.80 -10.55
N THR A 207 -11.96 -13.13 -10.21
CA THR A 207 -12.85 -12.32 -9.37
C THR A 207 -12.47 -12.38 -7.89
N TYR A 208 -11.87 -13.49 -7.43
CA TYR A 208 -11.54 -13.68 -6.01
C TYR A 208 -10.57 -12.60 -5.48
N PHE A 209 -9.53 -12.29 -6.25
CA PHE A 209 -8.50 -11.30 -5.88
C PHE A 209 -8.76 -9.91 -6.46
N SER A 210 -9.86 -9.72 -7.21
CA SER A 210 -10.14 -8.49 -7.94
C SER A 210 -11.33 -7.73 -7.33
N ALA A 211 -11.06 -6.64 -6.62
CA ALA A 211 -12.12 -5.74 -6.15
C ALA A 211 -12.88 -5.11 -7.32
N LEU A 212 -12.16 -4.63 -8.34
CA LEU A 212 -12.73 -4.09 -9.58
C LEU A 212 -13.78 -5.03 -10.21
N ARG A 213 -13.43 -6.31 -10.45
CA ARG A 213 -14.36 -7.28 -11.06
C ARG A 213 -15.61 -7.48 -10.20
N ARG A 214 -15.43 -7.59 -8.88
CA ARG A 214 -16.57 -7.73 -7.96
C ARG A 214 -17.48 -6.52 -8.03
N HIS A 215 -16.93 -5.31 -8.04
CA HIS A 215 -17.73 -4.09 -8.09
C HIS A 215 -18.39 -3.88 -9.47
N ILE A 216 -17.74 -4.24 -10.57
CA ILE A 216 -18.39 -4.27 -11.89
C ILE A 216 -19.61 -5.20 -11.85
N GLY A 217 -19.42 -6.43 -11.36
CA GLY A 217 -20.52 -7.39 -11.28
C GLY A 217 -21.64 -6.93 -10.34
N THR A 218 -21.33 -6.40 -9.16
CA THR A 218 -22.37 -6.03 -8.17
C THR A 218 -23.03 -4.69 -8.44
N GLU A 219 -22.28 -3.67 -8.86
CA GLU A 219 -22.79 -2.29 -8.95
C GLU A 219 -23.23 -1.90 -10.37
N ILE A 220 -22.64 -2.51 -11.42
CA ILE A 220 -22.97 -2.18 -12.82
C ILE A 220 -23.88 -3.26 -13.42
N LEU A 221 -23.52 -4.54 -13.24
CA LEU A 221 -24.27 -5.66 -13.80
C LEU A 221 -25.35 -6.22 -12.85
N ASN A 222 -25.43 -5.72 -11.61
CA ASN A 222 -26.41 -6.11 -10.59
C ASN A 222 -26.43 -7.62 -10.27
N TYR A 223 -25.26 -8.26 -10.28
CA TYR A 223 -25.08 -9.65 -9.88
C TYR A 223 -24.77 -9.81 -8.40
N GLU A 224 -25.19 -10.94 -7.84
CA GLU A 224 -24.87 -11.29 -6.47
C GLU A 224 -23.61 -12.16 -6.36
N LEU A 225 -22.75 -11.83 -5.39
CA LEU A 225 -21.59 -12.67 -5.08
C LEU A 225 -22.02 -14.01 -4.49
N LYS A 226 -21.53 -15.09 -5.09
CA LYS A 226 -21.76 -16.48 -4.70
C LYS A 226 -20.67 -16.96 -3.76
N GLU A 227 -21.04 -17.91 -2.92
CA GLU A 227 -20.11 -18.58 -2.01
C GLU A 227 -19.49 -19.81 -2.69
N LYS A 228 -18.15 -19.91 -2.60
CA LYS A 228 -17.40 -21.11 -2.97
C LYS A 228 -16.33 -21.35 -1.93
N LYS A 229 -16.30 -22.55 -1.35
CA LYS A 229 -15.36 -22.94 -0.27
C LYS A 229 -15.37 -21.96 0.92
N GLY A 230 -16.56 -21.55 1.40
CA GLY A 230 -16.69 -20.67 2.57
C GLY A 230 -16.36 -19.20 2.31
N LYS A 231 -16.25 -18.77 1.05
CA LYS A 231 -15.92 -17.38 0.68
C LYS A 231 -16.95 -16.83 -0.32
N LYS A 232 -17.71 -15.81 0.07
CA LYS A 232 -18.69 -15.09 -0.76
C LYS A 232 -18.00 -14.04 -1.63
N LYS A 233 -17.33 -14.49 -2.69
CA LYS A 233 -16.44 -13.65 -3.54
C LYS A 233 -16.46 -14.03 -5.03
N TYR A 234 -17.43 -14.82 -5.48
CA TYR A 234 -17.41 -15.40 -6.83
C TYR A 234 -18.66 -15.00 -7.62
N PHE A 235 -18.56 -15.08 -8.93
CA PHE A 235 -19.70 -15.12 -9.85
C PHE A 235 -19.79 -16.53 -10.44
N ASN A 236 -20.93 -16.88 -11.04
CA ASN A 236 -20.99 -18.05 -11.91
C ASN A 236 -20.24 -17.78 -13.23
N ASP A 237 -20.01 -18.81 -14.04
CA ASP A 237 -19.19 -18.70 -15.25
C ASP A 237 -19.78 -17.72 -16.29
N LEU A 238 -21.10 -17.63 -16.40
CA LEU A 238 -21.79 -16.70 -17.31
C LEU A 238 -21.59 -15.26 -16.84
N GLU A 239 -21.90 -14.98 -15.58
CA GLU A 239 -21.73 -13.67 -14.94
C GLU A 239 -20.25 -13.21 -15.00
N ASP A 240 -19.30 -14.11 -14.74
CA ASP A 240 -17.86 -13.81 -14.80
C ASP A 240 -17.38 -13.51 -16.23
N SER A 241 -17.97 -14.17 -17.23
CA SER A 241 -17.75 -13.89 -18.65
C SER A 241 -18.27 -12.49 -19.02
N GLU A 242 -19.41 -12.08 -18.50
CA GLU A 242 -19.98 -10.75 -18.74
C GLU A 242 -19.16 -9.64 -18.06
N VAL A 243 -18.68 -9.85 -16.83
CA VAL A 243 -17.69 -8.95 -16.20
C VAL A 243 -16.44 -8.82 -17.08
N THR A 244 -15.97 -9.93 -17.65
CA THR A 244 -14.80 -9.93 -18.55
C THR A 244 -15.07 -9.16 -19.83
N LYS A 245 -16.27 -9.31 -20.41
CA LYS A 245 -16.70 -8.56 -21.59
C LYS A 245 -16.75 -7.05 -21.30
N PHE A 246 -17.32 -6.67 -20.16
CA PHE A 246 -17.36 -5.27 -19.71
C PHE A 246 -15.94 -4.70 -19.55
N LEU A 247 -15.03 -5.42 -18.90
CA LEU A 247 -13.64 -4.96 -18.75
C LEU A 247 -12.93 -4.79 -20.09
N LYS A 248 -13.14 -5.70 -21.06
CA LYS A 248 -12.53 -5.58 -22.40
C LYS A 248 -13.01 -4.37 -23.20
N ALA A 249 -14.18 -3.86 -22.87
CA ALA A 249 -14.76 -2.64 -23.42
C ALA A 249 -14.17 -1.37 -22.78
N CYS A 250 -13.69 -1.47 -21.53
CA CYS A 250 -13.04 -0.37 -20.83
C CYS A 250 -11.65 -0.02 -21.41
N LYS A 251 -11.15 1.14 -21.00
CA LYS A 251 -9.75 1.54 -21.16
C LYS A 251 -9.05 1.61 -19.81
N VAL A 252 -7.73 1.57 -19.83
CA VAL A 252 -6.86 1.67 -18.66
C VAL A 252 -5.74 2.67 -18.92
N LEU A 253 -5.48 3.50 -17.91
CA LEU A 253 -4.29 4.34 -17.82
C LEU A 253 -3.37 3.73 -16.77
N ILE A 254 -2.07 3.64 -17.08
CA ILE A 254 -1.04 3.11 -16.18
C ILE A 254 -0.10 4.26 -15.79
N PHE A 255 0.06 4.50 -14.50
CA PHE A 255 0.93 5.54 -13.96
C PHE A 255 1.93 4.96 -12.95
N PRO A 256 3.19 4.72 -13.37
CA PRO A 256 4.23 4.22 -12.47
C PRO A 256 4.52 5.20 -11.32
N VAL A 257 4.54 4.69 -10.09
CA VAL A 257 4.83 5.46 -8.87
C VAL A 257 5.69 4.61 -7.94
N LYS A 258 6.93 5.07 -7.72
CA LYS A 258 7.93 4.44 -6.84
C LYS A 258 7.81 4.89 -5.39
N LEU A 259 7.18 6.05 -5.13
CA LEU A 259 6.93 6.63 -3.81
C LEU A 259 5.54 7.27 -3.75
N GLY A 260 4.70 6.84 -2.80
CA GLY A 260 3.41 7.49 -2.52
C GLY A 260 2.21 6.96 -3.30
N ARG A 261 2.26 5.71 -3.79
CA ARG A 261 1.20 5.18 -4.68
C ARG A 261 -0.16 5.08 -3.98
N TYR A 262 -0.16 4.74 -2.69
CA TYR A 262 -1.39 4.58 -1.92
C TYR A 262 -2.00 5.93 -1.55
N GLU A 263 -1.16 6.91 -1.24
CA GLU A 263 -1.63 8.27 -0.99
C GLU A 263 -2.16 8.94 -2.25
N LEU A 264 -1.51 8.70 -3.40
CA LEU A 264 -2.00 9.17 -4.69
C LEU A 264 -3.34 8.51 -5.08
N GLU A 265 -3.49 7.19 -4.91
CA GLU A 265 -4.76 6.49 -5.12
C GLU A 265 -5.88 7.14 -4.29
N LYS A 266 -5.65 7.36 -3.00
CA LYS A 266 -6.64 8.01 -2.11
C LYS A 266 -6.98 9.43 -2.55
N TYR A 267 -5.96 10.21 -2.91
CA TYR A 267 -6.13 11.57 -3.41
C TYR A 267 -7.00 11.60 -4.67
N LEU A 268 -6.72 10.73 -5.64
CA LEU A 268 -7.49 10.63 -6.88
C LEU A 268 -8.92 10.13 -6.64
N ILE A 269 -9.14 9.15 -5.77
CA ILE A 269 -10.49 8.69 -5.39
C ILE A 269 -11.30 9.83 -4.77
N LYS A 270 -10.66 10.65 -3.93
CA LYS A 270 -11.30 11.81 -3.29
C LYS A 270 -11.66 12.89 -4.30
N ASN A 271 -10.87 13.10 -5.36
CA ASN A 271 -11.12 14.16 -6.33
C ASN A 271 -12.05 13.72 -7.47
N ILE A 272 -11.87 12.49 -7.97
CA ILE A 272 -12.60 11.96 -9.14
C ILE A 272 -13.94 11.35 -8.72
N HIS A 273 -14.05 10.84 -7.49
CA HIS A 273 -15.19 10.07 -7.00
C HIS A 273 -15.63 8.91 -7.93
N PRO A 274 -14.71 7.99 -8.31
CA PRO A 274 -15.05 6.91 -9.23
C PRO A 274 -16.11 5.97 -8.64
N LEU A 275 -17.11 5.61 -9.46
CA LEU A 275 -18.26 4.79 -9.05
C LEU A 275 -17.88 3.51 -8.29
N LEU A 276 -16.81 2.83 -8.73
CA LEU A 276 -16.43 1.51 -8.22
C LEU A 276 -15.39 1.59 -7.10
N ASN A 277 -14.92 2.77 -6.73
CA ASN A 277 -14.15 2.95 -5.50
C ASN A 277 -15.14 3.23 -4.37
N ARG A 278 -15.39 2.21 -3.53
CA ARG A 278 -16.20 2.39 -2.34
C ARG A 278 -15.59 3.51 -1.50
N LYS A 279 -16.42 4.45 -1.05
CA LYS A 279 -16.12 5.18 0.18
C LYS A 279 -15.95 4.10 1.25
N ASP A 280 -14.94 4.21 2.09
CA ASP A 280 -14.92 3.42 3.33
C ASP A 280 -16.27 3.64 4.01
N ASN A 281 -17.16 2.65 3.92
CA ASN A 281 -18.39 2.59 4.70
C ASN A 281 -17.97 2.24 6.13
N ASN A 282 -17.25 3.15 6.78
CA ASN A 282 -17.09 3.23 8.23
C ASN A 282 -18.10 4.26 8.78
N GLY A 283 -19.30 4.24 8.22
CA GLY A 283 -20.46 5.01 8.66
C GLY A 283 -21.65 4.08 8.89
N LYS A 284 -21.45 3.06 9.73
CA LYS A 284 -22.48 2.39 10.52
C LYS A 284 -21.87 1.94 11.84
#